data_AF-A0A0A0C0T4-F1
#
_entry.id   AF-A0A0A0C0T4-F1
#
_cell.length_a   1.000
_cell.length_b   1.000
_cell.length_c   1.000
_cell.angle_alpha   90.00
_cell.angle_beta   90.00
_cell.angle_gamma   90.00
#
_symmetry.space_group_name_H-M   'P 1'
#
loop_
_entity.id
_entity.type
_entity.pdbx_description
1 polymer ?
#
loop_
_entity_poly.entity_id
_entity_poly.type
_entity_poly.pdbx_seq_one_letter_code
_entity_poly.pdbx_strand_id
1 'polypeptide(L)'
;MSQDASTGPAAPTPDRATAALADAVREIERHVAAGGWDGPVRVFALVGTARALEAEPDLAGQLPAQVVAAAAKDPHHLTSVEQEGLPDAPALEDLLGSLTWPPTVDGAAVVVERVVLPPSAEEGMPSDPDEALAYLMGHPERQDVRLAVAVLRDGPAWC
;
A
#
# COMPACT_ATOMS: atom_id res chain seq x y z
N MET A 1 -20.06 9.80 44.36
CA MET A 1 -19.48 8.80 43.43
C MET A 1 -19.31 9.50 42.09
N SER A 2 -18.20 10.23 41.93
CA SER A 2 -17.85 10.89 40.67
C SER A 2 -17.13 9.86 39.80
N GLN A 3 -17.70 9.55 38.64
CA GLN A 3 -17.01 8.76 37.63
C GLN A 3 -16.17 9.71 36.78
N ASP A 4 -14.86 9.59 36.93
CA ASP A 4 -13.87 10.22 36.07
C ASP A 4 -13.93 9.55 34.69
N ALA A 5 -14.37 10.30 33.69
CA ALA A 5 -14.28 9.86 32.30
C ALA A 5 -12.83 9.98 31.85
N SER A 6 -12.12 8.84 31.81
CA SER A 6 -10.78 8.75 31.24
C SER A 6 -10.86 8.91 29.72
N THR A 7 -10.78 10.15 29.24
CA THR A 7 -10.48 10.44 27.83
C THR A 7 -9.00 10.16 27.63
N GLY A 8 -8.68 9.01 27.01
CA GLY A 8 -7.33 8.72 26.55
C GLY A 8 -6.84 9.82 25.59
N PRO A 9 -5.53 10.10 25.52
CA PRO A 9 -5.01 11.14 24.63
C PRO A 9 -5.39 10.83 23.19
N ALA A 10 -6.02 11.80 22.51
CA ALA A 10 -6.26 11.73 21.07
C ALA A 10 -4.91 11.49 20.37
N ALA A 11 -4.85 10.47 19.50
CA ALA A 11 -3.67 10.22 18.68
C ALA A 11 -3.27 11.52 17.96
N PRO A 12 -1.97 11.83 17.85
CA PRO A 12 -1.54 13.04 17.15
C PRO A 12 -2.08 13.02 15.72
N THR A 13 -2.67 14.14 15.29
CA THR A 13 -3.08 14.30 13.89
C THR A 13 -1.83 14.11 13.01
N PRO A 14 -1.86 13.22 12.02
CA PRO A 14 -0.73 13.03 11.13
C PRO A 14 -0.39 14.34 10.44
N ASP A 15 0.89 14.58 10.18
CA ASP A 15 1.30 15.68 9.31
C ASP A 15 0.71 15.51 7.90
N ARG A 16 0.78 16.57 7.10
CA ARG A 16 0.10 16.57 5.79
C ARG A 16 0.70 15.53 4.83
N ALA A 17 2.02 15.29 4.89
CA ALA A 17 2.68 14.29 4.06
C ALA A 17 2.20 12.87 4.39
N THR A 18 2.12 12.54 5.68
CA THR A 18 1.61 11.25 6.17
C THR A 18 0.13 11.07 5.82
N ALA A 19 -0.67 12.14 5.93
CA ALA A 19 -2.07 12.09 5.53
C ALA A 19 -2.24 11.87 4.02
N ALA A 20 -1.45 12.54 3.17
CA ALA A 20 -1.47 12.33 1.73
C ALA A 20 -0.99 10.92 1.33
N LEU A 21 0.02 10.38 2.02
CA LEU A 21 0.45 8.99 1.86
C LEU A 21 -0.67 8.01 2.21
N ALA A 22 -1.37 8.23 3.31
CA ALA A 22 -2.51 7.42 3.72
C ALA A 22 -3.65 7.46 2.68
N ASP A 23 -3.93 8.64 2.12
CA ASP A 23 -4.92 8.79 1.05
C ASP A 23 -4.53 8.00 -0.20
N ALA A 24 -3.25 8.08 -0.61
CA ALA A 24 -2.72 7.32 -1.74
C ALA A 24 -2.79 5.80 -1.52
N VAL A 25 -2.42 5.31 -0.33
CA VAL A 25 -2.54 3.87 0.01
C VAL A 25 -3.98 3.39 -0.10
N ARG A 26 -4.95 4.17 0.41
CA ARG A 26 -6.37 3.81 0.32
C ARG A 26 -6.88 3.81 -1.12
N GLU A 27 -6.39 4.71 -1.96
CA GLU A 27 -6.73 4.73 -3.39
C GLU A 27 -6.16 3.50 -4.10
N ILE A 28 -4.89 3.19 -3.85
CA ILE A 28 -4.21 2.01 -4.38
C ILE A 28 -4.93 0.72 -3.95
N GLU A 29 -5.26 0.57 -2.67
CA GLU A 29 -5.98 -0.61 -2.17
C GLU A 29 -7.32 -0.79 -2.89
N ARG A 30 -8.12 0.28 -3.00
CA ARG A 30 -9.41 0.23 -3.71
C ARG A 30 -9.25 -0.12 -5.20
N HIS A 31 -8.22 0.43 -5.86
CA HIS A 31 -7.90 0.12 -7.24
C HIS A 31 -7.56 -1.36 -7.42
N VAL A 32 -6.69 -1.91 -6.56
CA VAL A 32 -6.35 -3.33 -6.61
C VAL A 32 -7.54 -4.22 -6.29
N ALA A 33 -8.34 -3.86 -5.28
CA ALA A 33 -9.54 -4.59 -4.89
C ALA A 33 -10.58 -4.70 -6.01
N ALA A 34 -10.65 -3.71 -6.93
CA ALA A 34 -11.53 -3.77 -8.10
C ALA A 34 -11.18 -4.93 -9.05
N GLY A 35 -9.95 -5.47 -8.99
CA GLY A 35 -9.49 -6.62 -9.75
C GLY A 35 -9.87 -7.99 -9.16
N GLY A 36 -10.44 -8.03 -7.96
CA GLY A 36 -10.74 -9.28 -7.26
C GLY A 36 -9.60 -9.78 -6.37
N TRP A 37 -9.66 -11.04 -5.95
CA TRP A 37 -8.65 -11.74 -5.16
C TRP A 37 -7.75 -12.62 -6.03
N ASP A 38 -6.71 -13.16 -5.42
CA ASP A 38 -5.66 -13.97 -6.04
C ASP A 38 -4.86 -13.20 -7.11
N GLY A 39 -4.69 -11.89 -6.88
CA GLY A 39 -3.89 -11.02 -7.72
C GLY A 39 -2.38 -11.21 -7.52
N PRO A 40 -1.54 -10.92 -8.53
CA PRO A 40 -0.09 -10.89 -8.35
C PRO A 40 0.32 -9.75 -7.41
N VAL A 41 1.57 -9.78 -6.94
CA VAL A 41 2.17 -8.62 -6.28
C VAL A 41 2.08 -7.40 -7.20
N ARG A 42 1.57 -6.28 -6.67
CA ARG A 42 1.51 -5.01 -7.41
C ARG A 42 2.39 -3.98 -6.75
N VAL A 43 3.18 -3.27 -7.55
CA VAL A 43 4.10 -2.23 -7.09
C VAL A 43 3.74 -0.93 -7.77
N PHE A 44 3.78 0.17 -7.02
CA PHE A 44 3.45 1.51 -7.51
C PHE A 44 4.60 2.46 -7.18
N ALA A 45 4.96 3.30 -8.14
CA ALA A 45 5.75 4.50 -7.88
C ALA A 45 4.83 5.58 -7.30
N LEU A 46 5.30 6.30 -6.30
CA LEU A 46 4.61 7.48 -5.77
C LEU A 46 5.37 8.74 -6.20
N VAL A 47 4.66 9.64 -6.87
CA VAL A 47 5.22 10.87 -7.42
C VAL A 47 4.41 12.05 -6.91
N GLY A 48 5.06 13.07 -6.37
CA GLY A 48 4.43 14.33 -6.00
C GLY A 48 3.80 14.98 -7.22
N THR A 49 2.47 15.05 -7.24
CA THR A 49 1.70 15.45 -8.43
C THR A 49 2.01 16.89 -8.83
N ALA A 50 2.14 17.80 -7.85
CA ALA A 50 2.49 19.19 -8.12
C ALA A 50 3.87 19.31 -8.79
N ARG A 51 4.88 18.59 -8.29
CA ARG A 51 6.22 18.58 -8.90
C ARG A 51 6.20 17.99 -10.31
N ALA A 52 5.43 16.92 -10.53
CA ALA A 52 5.28 16.32 -11.85
C ALA A 52 4.67 17.31 -12.85
N LEU A 53 3.63 18.05 -12.45
CA LEU A 53 2.99 19.09 -13.26
C LEU A 53 3.90 20.29 -13.52
N GLU A 54 4.76 20.67 -12.57
CA GLU A 54 5.76 21.73 -12.78
C GLU A 54 6.85 21.31 -13.77
N ALA A 55 7.33 20.06 -13.68
CA ALA A 55 8.34 19.52 -14.58
C ALA A 55 7.79 19.27 -15.99
N GLU A 56 6.53 18.86 -16.10
CA GLU A 56 5.85 18.55 -17.36
C GLU A 56 4.43 19.13 -17.37
N PRO A 57 4.26 20.42 -17.75
CA PRO A 57 2.95 21.10 -17.73
C PRO A 57 1.88 20.43 -18.58
N ASP A 58 2.27 19.77 -19.67
CA ASP A 58 1.34 19.06 -20.57
C ASP A 58 0.67 17.85 -19.90
N LEU A 59 1.24 17.32 -18.81
CA LEU A 59 0.65 16.25 -18.00
C LEU A 59 -0.72 16.66 -17.43
N ALA A 60 -0.97 17.96 -17.23
CA ALA A 60 -2.27 18.46 -16.77
C ALA A 60 -3.43 18.05 -17.70
N GLY A 61 -3.17 17.90 -19.00
CA GLY A 61 -4.17 17.45 -19.98
C GLY A 61 -4.41 15.93 -19.97
N GLN A 62 -3.53 15.16 -19.33
CA GLN A 62 -3.58 13.69 -19.28
C GLN A 62 -4.14 13.18 -17.95
N LEU A 63 -4.04 13.98 -16.88
CA LEU A 63 -4.59 13.64 -15.58
C LEU A 63 -6.08 14.03 -15.47
N PRO A 64 -6.87 13.29 -14.68
CA PRO A 64 -8.22 13.71 -14.35
C PRO A 64 -8.23 15.10 -13.69
N ALA A 65 -9.21 15.94 -14.05
CA ALA A 65 -9.29 17.33 -13.58
C ALA A 65 -9.29 17.44 -12.04
N GLN A 66 -9.89 16.45 -11.35
CA GLN A 66 -9.89 16.38 -9.90
C GLN A 66 -8.51 16.14 -9.30
N VAL A 67 -7.62 15.41 -9.99
CA VAL A 67 -6.24 15.15 -9.55
C VAL A 67 -5.42 16.44 -9.66
N VAL A 68 -5.54 17.15 -10.79
CA VAL A 68 -4.89 18.46 -10.97
C VAL A 68 -5.36 19.47 -9.93
N ALA A 69 -6.67 19.51 -9.67
CA ALA A 69 -7.25 20.38 -8.64
C ALA A 69 -6.84 19.99 -7.21
N ALA A 70 -6.64 18.70 -6.93
CA ALA A 70 -6.14 18.22 -5.64
C ALA A 70 -4.69 18.63 -5.41
N ALA A 71 -3.83 18.45 -6.42
CA ALA A 71 -2.43 18.87 -6.38
C ALA A 71 -2.26 20.39 -6.19
N ALA A 72 -3.14 21.19 -6.78
CA ALA A 72 -3.15 22.64 -6.58
C ALA A 72 -3.54 23.06 -5.16
N LYS A 73 -4.29 22.23 -4.42
CA LYS A 73 -4.73 22.50 -3.04
C LYS A 73 -3.76 21.92 -2.00
N ASP A 74 -3.08 20.83 -2.35
CA ASP A 74 -2.18 20.12 -1.46
C ASP A 74 -0.87 19.77 -2.17
N PRO A 75 0.25 20.44 -1.82
CA PRO A 75 1.55 20.15 -2.43
C PRO A 75 2.08 18.75 -2.11
N HIS A 76 1.53 18.07 -1.09
CA HIS A 76 1.89 16.69 -0.75
C HIS A 76 1.09 15.64 -1.52
N HIS A 77 0.13 16.04 -2.36
CA HIS A 77 -0.67 15.10 -3.15
C HIS A 77 0.24 14.19 -3.99
N LEU A 78 -0.05 12.89 -3.95
CA LEU A 78 0.72 11.86 -4.65
C LEU A 78 -0.10 11.28 -5.79
N THR A 79 0.52 11.16 -6.95
CA THR A 79 0.04 10.31 -8.03
C THR A 79 0.71 8.95 -7.90
N SER A 80 -0.09 7.89 -7.83
CA SER A 80 0.41 6.52 -7.90
C SER A 80 0.51 6.06 -9.36
N VAL A 81 1.62 5.44 -9.72
CA VAL A 81 1.86 4.89 -11.06
C VAL A 81 2.15 3.40 -10.91
N GLU A 82 1.25 2.55 -11.38
CA GLU A 82 1.43 1.09 -11.33
C GLU A 82 2.60 0.66 -12.21
N GLN A 83 3.44 -0.23 -11.69
CA GLN A 83 4.58 -0.78 -12.42
C GLN A 83 4.19 -2.10 -13.07
N GLU A 84 4.27 -2.13 -14.39
CA GLU A 84 4.06 -3.34 -15.19
C GLU A 84 5.38 -4.05 -15.49
N GLY A 85 5.31 -5.33 -15.87
CA GLY A 85 6.49 -6.08 -16.30
C GLY A 85 7.52 -6.29 -15.19
N LEU A 86 7.05 -6.44 -13.94
CA LEU A 86 7.90 -6.71 -12.80
C LEU A 86 8.75 -7.97 -13.04
N PRO A 87 10.01 -7.98 -12.59
CA PRO A 87 10.87 -9.15 -12.75
C PRO A 87 10.34 -10.33 -11.96
N ASP A 88 10.48 -11.54 -12.50
CA ASP A 88 10.20 -12.76 -11.75
C ASP A 88 11.15 -12.86 -10.55
N ALA A 89 10.58 -13.10 -9.38
CA ALA A 89 11.34 -13.25 -8.14
C ALA A 89 10.70 -14.34 -7.27
N PRO A 90 11.52 -15.14 -6.55
CA PRO A 90 11.01 -16.22 -5.71
C PRO A 90 10.33 -15.71 -4.42
N ALA A 91 10.71 -14.52 -3.95
CA ALA A 91 10.14 -13.89 -2.77
C ALA A 91 9.91 -12.39 -3.00
N LEU A 92 9.08 -11.79 -2.14
CA LEU A 92 8.73 -10.37 -2.22
C LEU A 92 9.96 -9.48 -1.99
N GLU A 93 10.82 -9.88 -1.07
CA GLU A 93 12.03 -9.15 -0.68
C GLU A 93 13.04 -9.12 -1.84
N ASP A 94 13.16 -10.23 -2.58
CA ASP A 94 14.00 -10.33 -3.76
C ASP A 94 13.48 -9.46 -4.90
N LEU A 95 12.14 -9.46 -5.11
CA LEU A 95 11.49 -8.56 -6.06
C LEU A 95 11.84 -7.11 -5.73
N LEU A 96 11.54 -6.67 -4.50
CA LEU A 96 11.74 -5.28 -4.09
C LEU A 96 13.22 -4.87 -4.11
N GLY A 97 14.13 -5.78 -3.74
CA GLY A 97 15.57 -5.55 -3.79
C GLY A 97 16.12 -5.39 -5.21
N SER A 98 15.42 -5.88 -6.24
CA SER A 98 15.82 -5.74 -7.64
C SER A 98 15.35 -4.43 -8.29
N LEU A 99 14.36 -3.75 -7.69
CA LEU A 99 13.78 -2.53 -8.25
C LEU A 99 14.67 -1.31 -7.97
N THR A 100 14.76 -0.42 -8.96
CA THR A 100 15.49 0.85 -8.85
C THR A 100 14.57 2.01 -9.20
N TRP A 101 14.59 3.04 -8.36
CA TRP A 101 13.74 4.21 -8.52
C TRP A 101 14.57 5.44 -8.90
N PRO A 102 14.20 6.18 -9.96
CA PRO A 102 14.85 7.44 -10.28
C PRO A 102 14.60 8.49 -9.19
N PRO A 103 15.40 9.59 -9.14
CA PRO A 103 15.21 10.67 -8.16
C PRO A 103 13.84 11.35 -8.23
N THR A 104 13.14 11.21 -9.35
CA THR A 104 11.79 11.74 -9.57
C THR A 104 10.69 10.91 -8.90
N VAL A 105 11.02 9.78 -8.28
CA VAL A 105 10.09 8.97 -7.50
C VAL A 105 10.30 9.27 -6.02
N ASP A 106 9.24 9.78 -5.39
CA ASP A 106 9.24 10.25 -4.01
C ASP A 106 8.96 9.13 -3.02
N GLY A 107 8.34 8.04 -3.45
CA GLY A 107 8.09 6.86 -2.64
C GLY A 107 7.68 5.65 -3.47
N ALA A 108 7.42 4.55 -2.79
CA ALA A 108 6.90 3.34 -3.42
C ALA A 108 5.77 2.77 -2.56
N ALA A 109 4.83 2.12 -3.22
CA ALA A 109 3.81 1.32 -2.56
C ALA A 109 3.81 -0.10 -3.10
N VAL A 110 3.38 -1.05 -2.27
CA VAL A 110 3.23 -2.46 -2.62
C VAL A 110 1.89 -2.95 -2.11
N VAL A 111 1.22 -3.77 -2.93
CA VAL A 111 0.03 -4.50 -2.54
C VAL A 111 0.28 -5.99 -2.73
N VAL A 112 0.02 -6.76 -1.68
CA VAL A 112 0.10 -8.23 -1.70
C VAL A 112 -1.16 -8.83 -1.10
N GLU A 113 -1.53 -9.99 -1.61
CA GLU A 113 -2.63 -10.79 -1.09
C GLU A 113 -2.05 -12.05 -0.43
N ARG A 114 -2.56 -12.39 0.74
CA ARG A 114 -2.07 -13.50 1.56
C ARG A 114 -3.25 -14.26 2.13
N VAL A 115 -3.06 -15.57 2.33
CA VAL A 115 -3.99 -16.36 3.14
C VAL A 115 -3.35 -16.58 4.49
N VAL A 116 -4.10 -16.29 5.54
CA VAL A 116 -3.65 -16.40 6.94
C VAL A 116 -4.65 -17.23 7.75
N LEU A 117 -4.21 -17.69 8.91
CA LEU A 117 -5.06 -18.34 9.91
C LEU A 117 -5.12 -17.50 11.18
N PRO A 118 -6.23 -17.59 11.93
CA PRO A 118 -6.22 -17.11 13.29
C PRO A 118 -5.21 -17.94 14.13
N PRO A 119 -4.58 -17.35 15.16
CA PRO A 119 -3.57 -18.04 15.96
C PRO A 119 -4.04 -19.39 16.54
N SER A 120 -5.33 -19.52 16.89
CA SER A 120 -5.91 -20.76 17.41
C SER A 120 -5.90 -21.92 16.40
N ALA A 121 -5.98 -21.62 15.10
CA ALA A 121 -5.92 -22.62 14.03
C ALA A 121 -4.47 -22.95 13.62
N GLU A 122 -3.51 -22.06 13.87
CA GLU A 122 -2.09 -22.31 13.60
C GLU A 122 -1.50 -23.39 14.51
N GLU A 123 -2.05 -23.60 15.71
CA GLU A 123 -1.57 -24.62 16.66
C GLU A 123 -1.61 -26.05 16.08
N GLY A 124 -2.53 -26.32 15.15
CA GLY A 124 -2.68 -27.61 14.47
C GLY A 124 -1.89 -27.75 13.17
N MET A 125 -1.14 -26.71 12.77
CA MET A 125 -0.47 -26.67 11.48
C MET A 125 0.71 -27.67 11.43
N PRO A 126 0.78 -28.53 10.41
CA PRO A 126 1.92 -29.42 10.19
C PRO A 126 3.25 -28.64 10.03
N SER A 127 4.37 -29.26 10.40
CA SER A 127 5.71 -28.68 10.21
C SER A 127 6.27 -28.88 8.80
N ASP A 128 5.77 -29.90 8.09
CA ASP A 128 6.14 -30.14 6.70
C ASP A 128 5.52 -29.05 5.81
N PRO A 129 6.30 -28.38 4.93
CA PRO A 129 5.79 -27.25 4.14
C PRO A 129 4.62 -27.59 3.20
N ASP A 130 4.66 -28.77 2.57
CA ASP A 130 3.62 -29.18 1.62
C ASP A 130 2.32 -29.53 2.36
N GLU A 131 2.43 -30.23 3.50
CA GLU A 131 1.29 -30.51 4.37
C GLU A 131 0.72 -29.24 5.02
N ALA A 132 1.57 -28.29 5.41
CA ALA A 132 1.17 -27.00 5.97
C ALA A 132 0.38 -26.17 4.95
N LEU A 133 0.84 -26.12 3.70
CA LEU A 133 0.14 -25.44 2.63
C LEU A 133 -1.23 -26.08 2.36
N ALA A 134 -1.30 -27.41 2.29
CA ALA A 134 -2.56 -28.12 2.12
C ALA A 134 -3.52 -27.87 3.28
N TYR A 135 -3.02 -27.86 4.52
CA TYR A 135 -3.78 -27.53 5.71
C TYR A 135 -4.35 -26.10 5.64
N LEU A 136 -3.50 -25.11 5.35
CA LEU A 136 -3.88 -23.69 5.22
C LEU A 136 -5.00 -23.51 4.18
N MET A 137 -4.83 -24.09 3.00
CA MET A 137 -5.77 -23.94 1.89
C MET A 137 -7.11 -24.63 2.14
N GLY A 138 -7.12 -25.72 2.91
CA GLY A 138 -8.33 -26.46 3.27
C GLY A 138 -9.02 -25.98 4.55
N HIS A 139 -8.40 -25.08 5.33
CA HIS A 139 -8.91 -24.74 6.65
C HIS A 139 -10.17 -23.84 6.57
N PRO A 140 -11.26 -24.15 7.30
CA PRO A 140 -12.49 -23.38 7.23
C PRO A 140 -12.36 -21.96 7.81
N GLU A 141 -11.42 -21.75 8.73
CA GLU A 141 -11.14 -20.44 9.34
C GLU A 141 -10.06 -19.63 8.60
N ARG A 142 -9.64 -20.07 7.41
CA ARG A 142 -8.68 -19.31 6.59
C ARG A 142 -9.24 -17.94 6.23
N GLN A 143 -8.39 -16.93 6.21
CA GLN A 143 -8.75 -15.57 5.85
C GLN A 143 -7.86 -15.08 4.71
N ASP A 144 -8.48 -14.58 3.65
CA ASP A 144 -7.78 -13.85 2.61
C ASP A 144 -7.60 -12.40 3.08
N VAL A 145 -6.35 -11.94 3.11
CA VAL A 145 -5.99 -10.58 3.52
C VAL A 145 -5.25 -9.87 2.39
N ARG A 146 -5.55 -8.59 2.21
CA ARG A 146 -4.82 -7.70 1.30
C ARG A 146 -4.06 -6.69 2.14
N LEU A 147 -2.76 -6.62 1.93
CA LEU A 147 -1.86 -5.68 2.58
C LEU A 147 -1.45 -4.64 1.55
N ALA A 148 -1.76 -3.37 1.82
CA ALA A 148 -1.31 -2.24 1.02
C ALA A 148 -0.40 -1.36 1.87
N VAL A 149 0.86 -1.24 1.47
CA VAL A 149 1.89 -0.54 2.25
C VAL A 149 2.58 0.48 1.35
N ALA A 150 2.86 1.66 1.88
CA ALA A 150 3.67 2.64 1.18
C ALA A 150 4.69 3.31 2.07
N VAL A 151 5.80 3.73 1.46
CA VAL A 151 6.87 4.50 2.11
C VAL A 151 7.26 5.67 1.21
N LEU A 152 7.52 6.83 1.81
CA LEU A 152 8.20 7.94 1.17
C LEU A 152 9.70 7.90 1.47
N ARG A 153 10.49 8.44 0.55
CA ARG A 153 11.95 8.47 0.62
C ARG A 153 12.47 9.24 1.84
N ASP A 154 11.72 10.21 2.32
CA ASP A 154 12.02 11.04 3.49
C ASP A 154 11.56 10.42 4.83
N GLY A 155 10.98 9.22 4.79
CA GLY A 155 10.72 8.40 5.98
C GLY A 155 9.27 8.05 6.31
N PRO A 156 8.24 8.88 6.02
CA PRO A 156 6.85 8.53 6.29
C PRO A 156 6.45 7.18 5.68
N ALA A 157 5.71 6.38 6.44
CA ALA A 157 5.19 5.10 6.00
C ALA A 157 3.73 4.93 6.46
N TRP A 158 2.95 4.19 5.69
CA TRP A 158 1.56 3.88 6.00
C TRP A 158 1.20 2.44 5.56
N CYS A 159 0.38 1.76 6.36
CA CYS A 159 -0.18 0.44 6.11
C CYS A 159 -1.65 0.41 6.54
#